data_AF-A0A662L7K7-F1
#
_entry.id   AF-A0A662L7K7-F1
#
_cell.length_a   1.000
_cell.length_b   1.000
_cell.length_c   1.000
_cell.angle_alpha   90.00
_cell.angle_beta   90.00
_cell.angle_gamma   90.00
#
_symmetry.space_group_name_H-M   'P 1'
#
loop_
_entity.id
_entity.type
_entity.pdbx_description
1 polymer ?
#
loop_
_entity_poly.entity_id
_entity_poly.type
_entity_poly.pdbx_seq_one_letter_code
_entity_poly.pdbx_strand_id
1 'polypeptide(L)'
;MELKEIKGIGKTYEKKLFEAGIRNAEDLIIADLKELAKKTGISEKKIEKWREEAKKKVEYKKAEIIEDLTKIAFIAIKENNAKVKIKEIWHENVPVFKGNFDELKEEIEKEEIAVFVNKKIKLWFNGKWYENIPYEIKKEKLKEKKSFIEKLREWWKR
;
A
#
# COMPACT_ATOMS: atom_id res chain seq x y z
N MET A 1 -4.17 1.44 -16.41
CA MET A 1 -3.68 2.63 -17.20
C MET A 1 -3.88 2.37 -18.68
N GLU A 2 -4.29 3.38 -19.47
CA GLU A 2 -4.53 3.20 -20.91
C GLU A 2 -3.22 3.20 -21.72
N LEU A 3 -3.17 2.45 -22.83
CA LEU A 3 -1.96 2.31 -23.66
C LEU A 3 -1.54 3.62 -24.32
N LYS A 4 -2.51 4.45 -24.76
CA LYS A 4 -2.27 5.78 -25.32
C LYS A 4 -1.56 6.76 -24.38
N GLU A 5 -1.57 6.49 -23.08
CA GLU A 5 -0.83 7.32 -22.10
C GLU A 5 0.69 7.08 -22.21
N ILE A 6 1.14 5.98 -22.83
CA ILE A 6 2.57 5.66 -23.00
C ILE A 6 3.14 6.41 -24.20
N LYS A 7 4.27 7.09 -24.00
CA LYS A 7 4.87 7.91 -25.05
C LYS A 7 5.28 7.03 -26.24
N GLY A 8 4.79 7.39 -27.42
CA GLY A 8 5.07 6.66 -28.66
C GLY A 8 4.08 5.55 -29.01
N ILE A 9 3.07 5.30 -28.17
CA ILE A 9 1.89 4.51 -28.55
C ILE A 9 0.78 5.48 -29.01
N GLY A 10 0.60 5.59 -30.32
CA GLY A 10 -0.56 6.26 -30.92
C GLY A 10 -1.69 5.28 -31.22
N LYS A 11 -2.84 5.79 -31.69
CA LYS A 11 -4.05 5.02 -32.04
C LYS A 11 -3.77 3.77 -32.89
N THR A 12 -2.85 3.88 -33.86
CA THR A 12 -2.48 2.75 -34.73
C THR A 12 -1.80 1.61 -33.97
N TYR A 13 -0.88 1.92 -33.05
CA TYR A 13 -0.18 0.91 -32.27
C TYR A 13 -1.06 0.35 -31.16
N GLU A 14 -1.89 1.20 -30.55
CA GLU A 14 -2.91 0.78 -29.59
C GLU A 14 -3.85 -0.25 -30.21
N LYS A 15 -4.38 -0.01 -31.41
CA LYS A 15 -5.26 -0.97 -32.08
C LYS A 15 -4.57 -2.32 -32.31
N LYS A 16 -3.33 -2.32 -32.80
CA LYS A 16 -2.55 -3.55 -33.02
C LYS A 16 -2.30 -4.31 -31.71
N LEU A 17 -1.97 -3.60 -30.64
CA LEU A 17 -1.78 -4.19 -29.32
C LEU A 17 -3.09 -4.78 -28.78
N PHE A 18 -4.21 -4.08 -29.00
CA PHE A 18 -5.54 -4.53 -28.62
C PHE A 18 -5.96 -5.81 -29.37
N GLU A 19 -5.71 -5.86 -30.69
CA GLU A 19 -5.92 -7.05 -31.53
C GLU A 19 -5.04 -8.23 -31.10
N ALA A 20 -3.87 -7.96 -30.51
CA ALA A 20 -2.99 -8.97 -29.92
C ALA A 20 -3.34 -9.36 -28.48
N GLY A 21 -4.44 -8.81 -27.92
CA GLY A 21 -4.94 -9.12 -26.57
C GLY A 21 -4.43 -8.19 -25.46
N ILE A 22 -3.65 -7.16 -25.79
CA ILE A 22 -3.12 -6.20 -24.82
C ILE A 22 -4.08 -5.02 -24.71
N ARG A 23 -4.79 -4.92 -23.58
CA ARG A 23 -5.84 -3.91 -23.39
C ARG A 23 -5.37 -2.70 -22.58
N ASN A 24 -4.42 -2.89 -21.69
CA ASN A 24 -3.93 -1.85 -20.79
C ASN A 24 -2.40 -1.95 -20.60
N ALA A 25 -1.83 -0.95 -19.92
CA ALA A 25 -0.40 -0.91 -19.65
C ALA A 25 0.07 -2.09 -18.77
N GLU A 26 -0.79 -2.63 -17.91
CA GLU A 26 -0.45 -3.78 -17.06
C GLU A 26 -0.31 -5.07 -17.86
N ASP A 27 -1.21 -5.32 -18.81
CA ASP A 27 -1.11 -6.41 -19.80
C ASP A 27 0.22 -6.31 -20.59
N LEU A 28 0.60 -5.10 -21.00
CA LEU A 28 1.86 -4.88 -21.73
C LEU A 28 3.09 -5.21 -20.87
N ILE A 29 3.02 -5.01 -19.54
CA ILE A 29 4.13 -5.29 -18.62
C ILE A 29 4.36 -6.78 -18.46
N ILE A 30 3.31 -7.59 -18.47
CA ILE A 30 3.38 -9.05 -18.27
C ILE A 30 3.48 -9.83 -19.58
N ALA A 31 3.16 -9.22 -20.73
CA ALA A 31 3.19 -9.87 -22.02
C ALA A 31 4.58 -10.38 -22.44
N ASP A 32 4.59 -11.48 -23.19
CA ASP A 32 5.79 -11.98 -23.84
C ASP A 32 6.16 -11.13 -25.06
N LEU A 33 7.36 -10.54 -25.03
CA LEU A 33 7.86 -9.62 -26.05
C LEU A 33 7.97 -10.27 -27.43
N LYS A 34 8.41 -11.53 -27.49
CA LYS A 34 8.64 -12.25 -28.75
C LYS A 34 7.32 -12.60 -29.42
N GLU A 35 6.37 -13.13 -28.65
CA GLU A 35 5.04 -13.44 -29.15
C GLU A 35 4.29 -12.19 -29.58
N LEU A 36 4.37 -11.12 -28.77
CA LEU A 36 3.71 -9.86 -29.08
C LEU A 36 4.29 -9.19 -30.33
N ALA A 37 5.62 -9.23 -30.50
CA ALA A 37 6.28 -8.76 -31.71
C ALA A 37 5.82 -9.52 -32.96
N LYS A 38 5.73 -10.85 -32.88
CA LYS A 38 5.24 -11.70 -33.98
C LYS A 38 3.78 -11.40 -34.35
N LYS A 39 2.90 -11.28 -33.35
CA LYS A 39 1.46 -11.03 -33.58
C LYS A 39 1.18 -9.62 -34.13
N THR A 40 1.92 -8.62 -33.68
CA THR A 40 1.65 -7.21 -34.02
C THR A 40 2.49 -6.69 -35.19
N GLY A 41 3.57 -7.39 -35.56
CA GLY A 41 4.58 -6.94 -36.51
C GLY A 41 5.41 -5.75 -36.01
N ILE A 42 5.42 -5.50 -34.69
CA ILE A 42 6.18 -4.42 -34.06
C ILE A 42 7.51 -4.99 -33.57
N SER A 43 8.60 -4.23 -33.72
CA SER A 43 9.91 -4.69 -33.25
C SER A 43 9.97 -4.85 -31.73
N GLU A 44 10.62 -5.91 -31.26
CA GLU A 44 10.79 -6.21 -29.83
C GLU A 44 11.37 -5.03 -29.06
N LYS A 45 12.40 -4.36 -29.61
CA LYS A 45 13.00 -3.15 -29.02
C LYS A 45 11.99 -2.02 -28.77
N LYS A 46 10.98 -1.89 -29.63
CA LYS A 46 9.97 -0.83 -29.49
C LYS A 46 8.95 -1.19 -28.40
N ILE A 47 8.54 -2.46 -28.37
CA ILE A 47 7.65 -2.99 -27.34
C ILE A 47 8.35 -2.93 -25.96
N GLU A 48 9.64 -3.27 -25.89
CA GLU A 48 10.44 -3.18 -24.68
C GLU A 48 10.50 -1.75 -24.14
N LYS A 49 10.74 -0.76 -24.99
CA LYS A 49 10.69 0.66 -24.57
C LYS A 49 9.34 1.05 -24.00
N TRP A 50 8.25 0.63 -24.64
CA TRP A 50 6.90 0.90 -24.12
C TRP A 50 6.63 0.16 -22.82
N ARG A 51 7.16 -1.05 -22.65
CA ARG A 51 7.09 -1.81 -21.41
C ARG A 51 7.82 -1.10 -20.27
N GLU A 52 9.01 -0.56 -20.52
CA GLU A 52 9.75 0.22 -19.53
C GLU A 52 9.04 1.51 -19.15
N GLU A 53 8.52 2.25 -20.14
CA GLU A 53 7.70 3.44 -19.90
C GLU A 53 6.43 3.11 -19.12
N ALA A 54 5.76 2.00 -19.46
CA ALA A 54 4.60 1.49 -18.74
C ALA A 54 4.97 1.15 -17.30
N LYS A 55 6.08 0.45 -17.05
CA LYS A 55 6.57 0.15 -15.70
C LYS A 55 6.79 1.42 -14.89
N LYS A 56 7.54 2.39 -15.44
CA LYS A 56 7.81 3.67 -14.76
C LYS A 56 6.53 4.41 -14.42
N LYS A 57 5.57 4.48 -15.36
CA LYS A 57 4.30 5.18 -15.13
C LYS A 57 3.35 4.44 -14.20
N VAL A 58 3.30 3.11 -14.25
CA VAL A 58 2.53 2.29 -13.32
C VAL A 58 3.13 2.38 -11.92
N GLU A 59 4.46 2.37 -11.80
CA GLU A 59 5.16 2.57 -10.54
C GLU A 59 4.94 3.97 -9.98
N TYR A 60 4.97 5.01 -10.84
CA TYR A 60 4.64 6.39 -10.45
C TYR A 60 3.18 6.53 -9.98
N LYS A 61 2.21 6.00 -10.73
CA LYS A 61 0.80 6.00 -10.27
C LYS A 61 0.61 5.17 -8.99
N LYS A 62 1.34 4.07 -8.82
CA LYS A 62 1.34 3.30 -7.55
C LYS A 62 1.92 4.15 -6.42
N ALA A 63 3.02 4.88 -6.64
CA ALA A 63 3.62 5.78 -5.67
C ALA A 63 2.68 6.94 -5.32
N GLU A 64 1.99 7.55 -6.29
CA GLU A 64 0.94 8.56 -6.04
C GLU A 64 -0.17 7.98 -5.15
N ILE A 65 -0.65 6.76 -5.42
CA ILE A 65 -1.69 6.10 -4.60
C ILE A 65 -1.18 5.75 -3.19
N ILE A 66 0.08 5.34 -3.04
CA ILE A 66 0.70 5.01 -1.75
C ILE A 66 0.97 6.29 -0.93
N GLU A 67 1.48 7.34 -1.56
CA GLU A 67 1.72 8.63 -0.93
C GLU A 67 0.41 9.30 -0.51
N ASP A 68 -0.63 9.24 -1.35
CA ASP A 68 -1.96 9.74 -0.99
C ASP A 68 -2.50 8.96 0.20
N LEU A 69 -2.51 7.62 0.17
CA LEU A 69 -3.07 6.87 1.29
C LEU A 69 -2.29 7.10 2.59
N THR A 70 -0.96 7.21 2.53
CA THR A 70 -0.13 7.48 3.71
C THR A 70 -0.36 8.90 4.27
N LYS A 71 -0.68 9.88 3.42
CA LYS A 71 -0.99 11.26 3.84
C LYS A 71 -2.43 11.44 4.32
N ILE A 72 -3.37 10.68 3.76
CA ILE A 72 -4.81 10.82 4.04
C ILE A 72 -5.36 9.76 5.00
N ALA A 73 -4.54 8.77 5.38
CA ALA A 73 -4.90 7.77 6.37
C ALA A 73 -4.27 8.06 7.73
N PHE A 74 -5.02 7.76 8.78
CA PHE A 74 -4.57 7.89 10.16
C PHE A 74 -5.07 6.71 10.99
N ILE A 75 -4.20 6.10 11.80
CA ILE A 75 -4.53 4.90 12.57
C ILE A 75 -4.50 5.23 14.06
N ALA A 76 -5.63 5.16 14.75
CA ALA A 76 -5.71 5.24 16.20
C ALA A 76 -5.89 3.84 16.78
N ILE A 77 -4.86 3.28 17.40
CA ILE A 77 -4.89 1.94 17.98
C ILE A 77 -5.37 2.02 19.44
N LYS A 78 -6.40 1.24 19.77
CA LYS A 78 -6.94 1.06 21.12
C LYS A 78 -6.94 -0.44 21.47
N GLU A 79 -5.91 -0.87 22.17
CA GLU A 79 -5.72 -2.26 22.64
C GLU A 79 -5.79 -3.31 21.53
N ASN A 80 -6.98 -3.84 21.26
CA ASN A 80 -7.27 -4.93 20.31
C ASN A 80 -7.95 -4.46 19.01
N ASN A 81 -8.43 -3.21 18.98
CA ASN A 81 -9.09 -2.64 17.81
C ASN A 81 -8.46 -1.29 17.45
N ALA A 82 -8.61 -0.87 16.21
CA ALA A 82 -8.16 0.41 15.71
C ALA A 82 -9.33 1.21 15.14
N LYS A 83 -9.19 2.53 15.16
CA LYS A 83 -9.95 3.42 14.31
C LYS A 83 -9.04 3.86 13.18
N VAL A 84 -9.42 3.55 11.95
CA VAL A 84 -8.66 3.92 10.76
C VAL A 84 -9.44 5.02 10.05
N LYS A 85 -8.88 6.22 9.99
CA LYS A 85 -9.37 7.25 9.08
C LYS A 85 -8.77 6.99 7.72
N ILE A 86 -9.56 7.00 6.66
CA ILE A 86 -9.08 7.00 5.28
C ILE A 86 -9.80 8.13 4.55
N LYS A 87 -9.05 9.11 4.04
CA LYS A 87 -9.58 10.37 3.51
C LYS A 87 -10.31 11.15 4.61
N GLU A 88 -11.63 10.97 4.69
CA GLU A 88 -12.53 11.64 5.64
C GLU A 88 -13.46 10.67 6.37
N ILE A 89 -13.38 9.37 6.05
CA ILE A 89 -14.24 8.33 6.61
C ILE A 89 -13.51 7.65 7.75
N TRP A 90 -14.17 7.53 8.90
CA TRP A 90 -13.69 6.75 10.04
C TRP A 90 -14.23 5.33 9.95
N HIS A 91 -13.31 4.37 9.90
CA HIS A 91 -13.60 2.95 10.07
C HIS A 91 -13.36 2.60 11.54
N GLU A 92 -14.43 2.24 12.24
CA GLU A 92 -14.38 1.84 13.64
C GLU A 92 -14.25 0.32 13.77
N ASN A 93 -13.73 -0.14 14.92
CA ASN A 93 -13.56 -1.56 15.24
C ASN A 93 -12.71 -2.33 14.24
N VAL A 94 -11.71 -1.67 13.63
CA VAL A 94 -10.79 -2.34 12.72
C VAL A 94 -9.93 -3.33 13.52
N PRO A 95 -9.88 -4.61 13.14
CA PRO A 95 -9.14 -5.61 13.90
C PRO A 95 -7.64 -5.31 13.89
N VAL A 96 -7.01 -5.46 15.07
CA VAL A 96 -5.57 -5.26 15.25
C VAL A 96 -4.88 -6.60 15.51
N PHE A 97 -4.03 -6.99 14.57
CA PHE A 97 -3.26 -8.22 14.64
C PHE A 97 -1.85 -7.94 15.16
N LYS A 98 -1.37 -8.78 16.06
CA LYS A 98 -0.02 -8.71 16.66
C LYS A 98 0.59 -10.10 16.64
N GLY A 99 1.83 -10.24 16.17
CA GLY A 99 2.51 -11.53 16.13
C GLY A 99 3.39 -11.70 14.90
N ASN A 100 3.48 -12.93 14.41
CA ASN A 100 4.20 -13.27 13.19
C ASN A 100 3.39 -12.85 11.96
N PHE A 101 4.00 -12.08 11.06
CA PHE A 101 3.32 -11.56 9.89
C PHE A 101 2.97 -12.68 8.91
N ASP A 102 3.90 -13.61 8.66
CA ASP A 102 3.72 -14.65 7.64
C ASP A 102 2.56 -15.62 7.98
N GLU A 103 2.37 -15.92 9.27
CA GLU A 103 1.28 -16.80 9.74
C GLU A 103 -0.08 -16.09 9.72
N LEU A 104 -0.11 -14.80 10.08
CA LEU A 104 -1.36 -14.05 10.20
C LEU A 104 -1.77 -13.38 8.88
N LYS A 105 -0.88 -13.28 7.89
CA LYS A 105 -1.14 -12.59 6.63
C LYS A 105 -2.40 -13.12 5.95
N GLU A 106 -2.56 -14.43 5.82
CA GLU A 106 -3.72 -15.03 5.15
C GLU A 106 -5.02 -14.80 5.91
N GLU A 107 -4.97 -14.67 7.23
CA GLU A 107 -6.13 -14.33 8.06
C GLU A 107 -6.49 -12.85 7.90
N ILE A 108 -5.49 -11.98 7.89
CA ILE A 108 -5.67 -10.54 7.76
C ILE A 108 -6.21 -10.17 6.36
N GLU A 109 -5.74 -10.84 5.31
CA GLU A 109 -6.16 -10.57 3.94
C GLU A 109 -7.62 -10.97 3.65
N LYS A 110 -8.27 -11.71 4.56
CA LYS A 110 -9.72 -11.98 4.50
C LYS A 110 -10.57 -10.79 4.94
N GLU A 111 -10.00 -9.89 5.76
CA GLU A 111 -10.69 -8.71 6.23
C GLU A 111 -10.69 -7.62 5.15
N GLU A 112 -11.71 -6.77 5.13
CA GLU A 112 -11.75 -5.60 4.23
C GLU A 112 -10.72 -4.54 4.64
N ILE A 113 -10.54 -4.37 5.96
CA ILE A 113 -9.62 -3.42 6.58
C ILE A 113 -9.04 -4.06 7.83
N ALA A 114 -7.72 -4.01 8.00
CA ALA A 114 -7.07 -4.53 9.18
C ALA A 114 -5.75 -3.83 9.47
N VAL A 115 -5.36 -3.78 10.74
CA VAL A 115 -4.11 -3.18 11.17
C VAL A 115 -3.20 -4.25 11.73
N PHE A 116 -2.00 -4.38 11.18
CA PHE A 116 -0.98 -5.26 11.71
C PHE A 116 0.08 -4.44 12.47
N VAL A 117 0.36 -4.83 13.70
CA VAL A 117 1.31 -4.17 14.59
C VAL A 117 2.43 -5.13 14.97
N ASN A 118 3.65 -4.83 14.52
CA ASN A 118 4.88 -5.48 14.97
C ASN A 118 5.98 -4.41 15.13
N LYS A 119 7.20 -4.60 14.61
CA LYS A 119 8.25 -3.56 14.55
C LYS A 119 7.83 -2.32 13.77
N LYS A 120 6.93 -2.50 12.80
CA LYS A 120 6.28 -1.44 12.01
C LYS A 120 4.78 -1.68 12.00
N ILE A 121 4.02 -0.62 11.82
CA ILE A 121 2.56 -0.69 11.64
C ILE A 121 2.27 -0.76 10.15
N LYS A 122 1.43 -1.71 9.78
CA LYS A 122 0.93 -1.90 8.41
C LYS A 122 -0.59 -1.83 8.42
N LEU A 123 -1.16 -1.17 7.42
CA LEU A 123 -2.59 -1.18 7.14
C LEU A 123 -2.85 -2.08 5.95
N TRP A 124 -3.73 -3.04 6.12
CA TRP A 124 -4.38 -3.73 5.03
C TRP A 124 -5.65 -2.98 4.66
N PHE A 125 -5.77 -2.59 3.40
CA PHE A 125 -6.96 -1.94 2.88
C PHE A 125 -7.10 -2.23 1.39
N ASN A 126 -8.28 -2.69 0.96
CA ASN A 126 -8.63 -2.85 -0.45
C ASN A 126 -7.60 -3.69 -1.25
N GLY A 127 -7.22 -4.85 -0.70
CA GLY A 127 -6.31 -5.79 -1.37
C GLY A 127 -4.84 -5.40 -1.36
N LYS A 128 -4.45 -4.37 -0.58
CA LYS A 128 -3.07 -3.87 -0.53
C LYS A 128 -2.61 -3.56 0.89
N TRP A 129 -1.32 -3.76 1.08
CA TRP A 129 -0.59 -3.36 2.28
C TRP A 129 0.00 -1.97 2.13
N TYR A 130 -0.18 -1.15 3.16
CA TYR A 130 0.37 0.20 3.26
C TYR A 130 1.18 0.32 4.54
N GLU A 131 2.31 1.01 4.47
CA GLU A 131 3.26 1.19 5.57
C GLU A 131 3.52 2.68 5.80
N ASN A 132 4.12 3.02 6.95
CA ASN A 132 4.47 4.40 7.33
C ASN A 132 3.27 5.35 7.51
N ILE A 133 2.08 4.82 7.74
CA ILE A 133 0.88 5.63 7.99
C ILE A 133 0.98 6.29 9.37
N PRO A 134 0.67 7.59 9.50
CA PRO A 134 0.58 8.27 10.78
C PRO A 134 -0.34 7.51 11.76
N TYR A 135 0.15 7.26 12.98
CA TYR A 135 -0.59 6.49 13.96
C TYR A 135 -0.46 7.05 15.38
N GLU A 136 -1.46 6.77 16.21
CA GLU A 136 -1.45 7.03 17.66
C GLU A 136 -1.79 5.75 18.43
N ILE A 137 -0.96 5.38 19.39
CA ILE A 137 -1.21 4.26 20.30
C ILE A 137 -1.62 4.83 21.65
N LYS A 138 -2.89 4.66 22.02
CA LYS A 138 -3.34 4.99 23.38
C LYS A 138 -3.01 3.84 24.31
N LYS A 139 -1.84 3.91 24.97
CA LYS A 139 -1.55 3.05 26.13
C LYS A 139 -2.25 3.62 27.35
N GLU A 140 -3.16 2.86 27.95
CA GLU A 140 -3.72 3.19 29.24
C GLU A 140 -2.56 3.21 30.26
N LYS A 141 -2.26 4.38 30.81
CA LYS A 141 -1.23 4.51 31.85
C LYS A 141 -1.72 3.78 33.09
N LEU A 142 -1.19 2.60 33.37
CA LEU A 142 -1.26 2.03 34.71
C LEU A 142 -0.76 3.07 35.72
N LYS A 143 -1.57 3.27 36.77
CA LYS A 143 -1.34 4.10 37.95
C LYS A 143 -0.08 3.66 38.71
N GLU A 144 1.12 3.93 38.23
CA GLU A 144 2.36 3.68 39.02
C GLU A 144 3.27 4.91 39.17
N LYS A 145 3.02 6.00 38.43
CA LYS A 145 3.84 7.22 38.53
C LYS A 145 3.65 8.04 39.82
N LYS A 146 2.62 7.79 40.64
CA LYS A 146 2.44 8.54 41.90
C LYS A 146 3.42 8.12 43.00
N SER A 147 3.63 6.81 43.20
CA SER A 147 4.48 6.28 44.28
C SER A 147 5.97 6.58 44.09
N PHE A 148 6.46 6.55 42.84
CA PHE A 148 7.87 6.79 42.54
C PHE A 148 8.29 8.25 42.76
N ILE A 149 7.39 9.20 42.46
CA ILE A 149 7.67 10.64 42.59
C ILE A 149 7.61 11.11 44.05
N GLU A 150 6.77 10.49 44.89
CA GLU A 150 6.76 10.76 46.35
C GLU A 150 8.05 10.30 47.03
N LYS A 151 8.54 9.09 46.74
CA LYS A 151 9.81 8.59 47.30
C LYS A 151 11.03 9.42 46.87
N LEU A 152 11.04 9.91 45.63
CA LEU A 152 12.10 10.80 45.13
C LEU A 152 12.13 12.16 45.84
N ARG A 153 10.97 12.65 46.30
CA ARG A 153 10.84 13.92 47.00
C ARG A 153 11.38 13.89 48.44
N GLU A 154 11.33 12.73 49.10
CA GLU A 154 11.94 12.54 50.43
C GLU A 154 13.47 12.46 50.37
N TRP A 155 14.03 11.95 49.27
CA TRP A 155 15.49 11.80 49.11
C TRP A 155 16.21 13.14 48.89
N TRP A 156 15.52 14.16 48.35
CA TRP A 156 16.07 15.49 48.06
C TRP A 156 15.89 16.52 49.20
N LYS A 157 15.31 16.10 50.33
CA LYS A 157 15.06 16.98 51.48
C LYS A 157 15.94 16.66 52.70
N ARG A 158 16.94 15.80 52.53
CA ARG A 158 17.91 15.40 53.55
C ARG A 158 19.29 15.95 53.23
#